data_AF-A0AA37CZA4-F1
#
_entry.id   AF-A0AA37CZA4-F1
#
_cell.length_a   1.000
_cell.length_b   1.000
_cell.length_c   1.000
_cell.angle_alpha   90.00
_cell.angle_beta   90.00
_cell.angle_gamma   90.00
#
_symmetry.space_group_name_H-M   'P 1'
#
loop_
_entity.id
_entity.type
_entity.pdbx_description
1 polymer ?
#
loop_
_entity_poly.entity_id
_entity_poly.type
_entity_poly.pdbx_seq_one_letter_code
_entity_poly.pdbx_strand_id
1 'polypeptide(L)'
;MRPYPALLLLLATTAVQAEQDCTAPVTQTDMNICAFQDYQRADAKLNAAYKKRVATLEKAQLERLRTAQRAWITFRDAQCRYEAGVYEGGSMAPMVHSSCLTQLTEARTKDLNTLPDQP
;
A
#
# COMPACT_ATOMS: atom_id res chain seq x y z
N MET A 1 52.02 -25.94 3.33
CA MET A 1 50.85 -26.10 4.22
C MET A 1 49.92 -24.91 3.99
N ARG A 2 48.71 -25.18 3.44
CA ARG A 2 47.39 -24.46 3.45
C ARG A 2 47.31 -22.91 3.41
N PRO A 3 46.22 -22.28 2.92
CA PRO A 3 44.85 -22.83 2.73
C PRO A 3 44.11 -22.46 1.42
N TYR A 4 43.06 -23.23 1.12
CA TYR A 4 42.05 -22.95 0.08
C TYR A 4 41.03 -21.92 0.56
N PRO A 5 40.45 -21.06 -0.32
CA PRO A 5 39.41 -20.14 0.06
C PRO A 5 38.09 -20.90 0.27
N ALA A 6 37.48 -20.73 1.43
CA ALA A 6 36.18 -21.27 1.77
C ALA A 6 35.08 -20.53 0.98
N LEU A 7 34.37 -21.27 0.13
CA LEU A 7 33.18 -20.80 -0.57
C LEU A 7 32.00 -20.78 0.43
N LEU A 8 31.60 -19.59 0.89
CA LEU A 8 30.40 -19.39 1.71
C LEU A 8 29.15 -19.44 0.83
N LEU A 9 28.36 -20.51 0.96
CA LEU A 9 26.99 -20.57 0.44
C LEU A 9 26.04 -19.79 1.37
N LEU A 10 25.49 -18.69 0.85
CA LEU A 10 24.40 -17.94 1.48
C LEU A 10 23.07 -18.65 1.21
N LEU A 11 22.51 -19.31 2.24
CA LEU A 11 21.15 -19.83 2.23
C LEU A 11 20.17 -18.65 2.39
N ALA A 12 19.49 -18.24 1.32
CA ALA A 12 18.39 -17.29 1.40
C ALA A 12 17.13 -18.00 1.92
N THR A 13 16.80 -17.82 3.20
CA THR A 13 15.50 -18.25 3.73
C THR A 13 14.43 -17.24 3.33
N THR A 14 13.52 -17.62 2.45
CA THR A 14 12.29 -16.85 2.21
C THR A 14 11.36 -17.07 3.39
N ALA A 15 11.25 -16.08 4.28
CA ALA A 15 10.23 -16.08 5.32
C ALA A 15 8.85 -15.92 4.65
N VAL A 16 8.05 -17.00 4.65
CA VAL A 16 6.62 -16.91 4.34
C VAL A 16 5.95 -16.23 5.54
N GLN A 17 5.49 -14.99 5.37
CA GLN A 17 4.71 -14.31 6.40
C GLN A 17 3.30 -14.91 6.40
N ALA A 18 2.89 -15.52 7.52
CA ALA A 18 1.51 -15.95 7.72
C ALA A 18 0.59 -14.72 7.85
N GLU A 19 -0.56 -14.72 7.19
CA GLU A 19 -1.57 -13.68 7.31
C GLU A 19 -2.29 -13.84 8.67
N GLN A 20 -2.23 -12.81 9.53
CA GLN A 20 -2.95 -12.77 10.81
C GLN A 20 -4.47 -12.93 10.60
N ASP A 21 -5.15 -13.65 11.51
CA ASP A 21 -6.62 -13.71 11.51
C ASP A 21 -7.20 -12.39 12.03
N CYS A 22 -7.84 -11.66 11.13
CA CYS A 22 -8.41 -10.34 11.40
C CYS A 22 -9.93 -10.35 11.62
N THR A 23 -10.52 -11.52 11.88
CA THR A 23 -11.96 -11.64 12.13
C THR A 23 -12.39 -10.96 13.44
N ALA A 24 -11.55 -11.04 14.48
CA ALA A 24 -11.82 -10.45 15.79
C ALA A 24 -10.51 -10.09 16.54
N PRO A 25 -9.76 -9.07 16.09
CA PRO A 25 -8.54 -8.66 16.77
C PRO A 25 -8.85 -8.12 18.18
N VAL A 26 -8.14 -8.62 19.20
CA VAL A 26 -8.38 -8.26 20.60
C VAL A 26 -7.41 -7.22 21.11
N THR A 27 -6.12 -7.33 20.76
CA THR A 27 -5.10 -6.38 21.19
C THR A 27 -4.98 -5.23 20.21
N GLN A 28 -4.55 -4.06 20.70
CA GLN A 28 -4.28 -2.92 19.81
C GLN A 28 -3.18 -3.25 18.78
N THR A 29 -2.24 -4.12 19.14
CA THR A 29 -1.22 -4.63 18.20
C THR A 29 -1.87 -5.42 17.07
N ASP A 30 -2.79 -6.34 17.37
CA ASP A 30 -3.53 -7.10 16.36
C ASP A 30 -4.36 -6.16 15.48
N MET A 31 -5.04 -5.18 16.09
CA MET A 31 -5.81 -4.18 15.34
C MET A 31 -4.92 -3.36 14.38
N ASN A 32 -3.74 -2.95 14.83
CA ASN A 32 -2.76 -2.24 13.99
C ASN A 32 -2.29 -3.11 12.82
N ILE A 33 -1.99 -4.39 13.08
CA ILE A 33 -1.58 -5.36 12.04
C ILE A 33 -2.71 -5.54 11.02
N CYS A 34 -3.93 -5.77 11.48
CA CYS A 34 -5.09 -5.98 10.62
C CYS A 34 -5.42 -4.78 9.76
N ALA A 35 -5.39 -3.57 10.33
CA ALA A 35 -5.60 -2.34 9.57
C ALA A 35 -4.51 -2.14 8.48
N PHE A 36 -3.27 -2.52 8.76
CA PHE A 36 -2.21 -2.48 7.76
C PHE A 36 -2.41 -3.51 6.65
N GLN A 37 -2.85 -4.73 6.97
CA GLN A 37 -3.19 -5.74 5.96
C GLN A 37 -4.37 -5.31 5.09
N ASP A 38 -5.39 -4.65 5.66
CA ASP A 38 -6.47 -4.03 4.89
C ASP A 38 -5.93 -3.04 3.87
N TYR A 39 -5.02 -2.17 4.31
CA TYR A 39 -4.37 -1.22 3.41
C TYR A 39 -3.59 -1.93 2.31
N GLN A 40 -2.82 -2.98 2.62
CA GLN A 40 -2.09 -3.75 1.61
C GLN A 40 -3.03 -4.37 0.57
N ARG A 41 -4.18 -4.89 0.99
CA ARG A 41 -5.20 -5.42 0.06
C ARG A 41 -5.81 -4.31 -0.80
N ALA A 42 -6.09 -3.14 -0.22
CA ALA A 42 -6.57 -1.98 -0.98
C ALA A 42 -5.52 -1.49 -2.01
N ASP A 43 -4.26 -1.40 -1.61
CA ASP A 43 -3.17 -0.96 -2.48
C ASP A 43 -2.92 -1.95 -3.64
N ALA A 44 -3.03 -3.25 -3.39
CA ALA A 44 -2.99 -4.26 -4.45
C ALA A 44 -4.10 -4.05 -5.49
N LYS A 45 -5.34 -3.75 -5.05
CA LYS A 45 -6.47 -3.44 -5.94
C LYS A 45 -6.23 -2.15 -6.73
N LEU A 46 -5.71 -1.11 -6.08
CA LEU A 46 -5.36 0.15 -6.73
C LEU A 46 -4.33 -0.07 -7.84
N ASN A 47 -3.26 -0.80 -7.54
CA ASN A 47 -2.21 -1.09 -8.51
C ASN A 47 -2.72 -1.91 -9.70
N ALA A 48 -3.63 -2.86 -9.47
CA ALA A 48 -4.29 -3.60 -10.54
C ALA A 48 -5.14 -2.68 -11.44
N ALA A 49 -5.95 -1.80 -10.85
CA ALA A 49 -6.76 -0.82 -11.59
C ALA A 49 -5.89 0.16 -12.38
N TYR A 50 -4.82 0.66 -11.77
CA TYR A 50 -3.85 1.53 -12.42
C TYR A 50 -3.17 0.85 -13.62
N LYS A 51 -2.68 -0.39 -13.45
CA LYS A 51 -2.07 -1.19 -14.53
C LYS A 51 -3.04 -1.38 -15.70
N LYS A 52 -4.30 -1.73 -15.41
CA LYS A 52 -5.34 -1.86 -16.43
C LYS A 52 -5.55 -0.55 -17.18
N ARG A 53 -5.61 0.58 -16.46
CA ARG A 53 -5.83 1.90 -17.04
C ARG A 53 -4.68 2.35 -17.93
N VAL A 54 -3.44 2.24 -17.47
CA VAL A 54 -2.27 2.72 -18.23
C VAL A 54 -1.99 1.89 -19.49
N ALA A 55 -2.48 0.65 -19.56
CA ALA A 55 -2.26 -0.24 -20.69
C ALA A 55 -2.94 0.24 -21.99
N THR A 56 -3.94 1.12 -21.90
CA THR A 56 -4.71 1.62 -23.05
C THR A 56 -4.49 3.10 -23.37
N LEU A 57 -3.61 3.78 -22.63
CA LEU A 57 -3.40 5.22 -22.79
C LEU A 57 -2.28 5.54 -23.76
N GLU A 58 -2.53 6.51 -24.64
CA GLU A 58 -1.48 7.16 -25.42
C GLU A 58 -0.51 7.94 -24.52
N LYS A 59 0.73 8.13 -25.00
CA LYS A 59 1.82 8.71 -24.21
C LYS A 59 1.44 10.01 -23.50
N ALA A 60 0.75 10.92 -24.20
CA ALA A 60 0.36 12.21 -23.63
C ALA A 60 -0.62 12.06 -22.45
N GLN A 61 -1.60 11.15 -22.57
CA GLN A 61 -2.60 10.93 -21.52
C GLN A 61 -2.03 10.09 -20.38
N LEU A 62 -1.13 9.15 -20.67
CA LEU A 62 -0.37 8.42 -19.66
C LEU A 62 0.42 9.36 -18.75
N GLU A 63 1.13 10.36 -19.30
CA GLU A 63 1.89 11.32 -18.50
C GLU A 63 1.00 12.22 -17.63
N ARG A 64 -0.20 12.58 -18.13
CA ARG A 64 -1.21 13.29 -17.33
C ARG A 64 -1.71 12.44 -16.18
N LEU A 65 -2.04 11.17 -16.42
CA LEU A 65 -2.49 10.26 -15.37
C LEU A 65 -1.38 10.00 -14.34
N ARG A 66 -0.13 9.80 -14.78
CA ARG A 66 1.03 9.66 -13.89
C ARG A 66 1.21 10.87 -12.97
N THR A 67 1.04 12.08 -13.51
CA THR A 67 1.12 13.31 -12.74
C THR A 67 0.00 13.39 -11.71
N ALA A 68 -1.24 13.12 -12.12
CA ALA A 68 -2.38 13.09 -11.22
C ALA A 68 -2.22 12.04 -10.11
N GLN A 69 -1.72 10.84 -10.44
CA GLN A 69 -1.51 9.76 -9.48
C GLN A 69 -0.44 10.11 -8.44
N ARG A 70 0.69 10.72 -8.86
CA ARG A 70 1.73 11.18 -7.92
C ARG A 70 1.22 12.27 -6.98
N ALA A 71 0.48 13.25 -7.52
CA ALA A 71 -0.12 14.30 -6.70
C ALA A 71 -1.13 13.72 -5.68
N TRP A 72 -1.93 12.74 -6.11
CA TRP A 72 -2.84 12.02 -5.22
C TRP A 72 -2.10 11.26 -4.10
N ILE A 73 -0.97 10.60 -4.38
CA ILE A 73 -0.15 9.95 -3.33
C ILE A 73 0.32 10.97 -2.30
N THR A 74 0.84 12.12 -2.75
CA THR A 74 1.26 13.20 -1.84
C THR A 74 0.11 13.68 -0.96
N PHE A 75 -1.07 13.88 -1.53
CA PHE A 75 -2.28 14.23 -0.78
C PHE A 75 -2.65 13.13 0.24
N ARG A 76 -2.76 11.88 -0.20
CA ARG A 76 -3.13 10.73 0.64
C ARG A 76 -2.22 10.64 1.86
N ASP A 77 -0.92 10.67 1.64
CA ASP A 77 0.06 10.49 2.71
C ASP A 77 0.02 11.68 3.69
N ALA A 78 -0.19 12.90 3.21
CA ALA A 78 -0.35 14.07 4.07
C ALA A 78 -1.65 14.01 4.88
N GLN A 79 -2.76 13.65 4.25
CA GLN A 79 -4.07 13.51 4.89
C GLN A 79 -4.03 12.43 5.98
N CYS A 80 -3.50 11.25 5.68
CA CYS A 80 -3.46 10.16 6.65
C CYS A 80 -2.48 10.40 7.79
N ARG A 81 -1.43 11.21 7.59
CA ARG A 81 -0.61 11.70 8.71
C ARG A 81 -1.39 12.68 9.59
N TYR A 82 -2.14 13.60 9.00
CA TYR A 82 -2.98 14.53 9.75
C TYR A 82 -4.03 13.80 10.60
N GLU A 83 -4.77 12.85 10.02
CA GLU A 83 -5.79 12.07 10.76
C GLU A 83 -5.19 11.27 11.91
N ALA A 84 -4.05 10.61 11.68
CA ALA A 84 -3.36 9.86 12.72
C ALA A 84 -2.75 10.78 13.81
N GLY A 85 -2.42 12.03 13.46
CA GLY A 85 -1.82 13.01 14.37
C GLY A 85 -2.68 13.35 15.58
N VAL A 86 -4.01 13.18 15.49
CA VAL A 86 -4.93 13.33 16.65
C VAL A 86 -4.57 12.35 17.78
N TYR A 87 -3.94 11.23 17.45
CA TYR A 87 -3.58 10.15 18.37
C TYR A 87 -2.06 10.03 18.55
N GLU A 88 -1.29 11.07 18.22
CA GLU A 88 0.18 11.03 18.25
C GLU A 88 0.72 10.57 19.61
N GLY A 89 1.68 9.63 19.59
CA GLY A 89 2.22 8.97 20.79
C GLY A 89 1.33 7.86 21.37
N GLY A 90 0.08 7.73 20.93
CA GLY A 90 -0.84 6.68 21.33
C GLY A 90 -0.73 5.41 20.48
N SER A 91 -1.08 4.26 21.07
CA SER A 91 -1.05 2.96 20.39
C SER A 91 -2.06 2.82 19.24
N MET A 92 -3.03 3.74 19.16
CA MET A 92 -4.07 3.79 18.13
C MET A 92 -3.64 4.49 16.83
N ALA A 93 -2.63 5.35 16.88
CA ALA A 93 -2.20 6.14 15.70
C ALA A 93 -1.87 5.28 14.46
N PRO A 94 -1.18 4.13 14.57
CA PRO A 94 -0.87 3.30 13.40
C PRO A 94 -2.13 2.68 12.75
N MET A 95 -3.11 2.27 13.55
CA MET A 95 -4.39 1.77 13.04
C MET A 95 -5.13 2.87 12.29
N VAL A 96 -5.27 4.06 12.89
CA VAL A 96 -5.96 5.21 12.25
C VAL A 96 -5.27 5.59 10.94
N HIS A 97 -3.93 5.64 10.93
CA HIS A 97 -3.18 5.91 9.72
C HIS A 97 -3.49 4.89 8.61
N SER A 98 -3.44 3.60 8.94
CA SER A 98 -3.68 2.52 7.98
C SER A 98 -5.13 2.51 7.50
N SER A 99 -6.11 2.76 8.36
CA SER A 99 -7.53 2.88 7.98
C SER A 99 -7.77 4.05 7.02
N CYS A 100 -7.15 5.21 7.24
CA CYS A 100 -7.20 6.32 6.28
C CYS A 100 -6.60 5.92 4.92
N LEU A 101 -5.43 5.27 4.95
CA LEU A 101 -4.77 4.81 3.72
C LEU A 101 -5.67 3.87 2.94
N THR A 102 -6.33 2.92 3.61
CA THR A 102 -7.33 2.01 3.01
C THR A 102 -8.45 2.81 2.35
N GLN A 103 -9.13 3.69 3.09
CA GLN A 103 -10.29 4.43 2.59
C GLN A 103 -9.95 5.24 1.33
N LEU A 104 -8.88 6.03 1.38
CA LEU A 104 -8.49 6.87 0.23
C LEU A 104 -8.04 6.03 -0.96
N THR A 105 -7.39 4.89 -0.71
CA THR A 105 -6.93 3.97 -1.76
C THR A 105 -8.09 3.26 -2.44
N GLU A 106 -9.12 2.86 -1.70
CA GLU A 106 -10.35 2.29 -2.26
C GLU A 106 -11.13 3.32 -3.09
N ALA A 107 -11.26 4.56 -2.59
CA ALA A 107 -11.88 5.65 -3.33
C ALA A 107 -11.14 5.91 -4.66
N ARG A 108 -9.80 5.97 -4.61
CA ARG A 108 -9.00 6.16 -5.82
C ARG A 108 -9.11 4.99 -6.80
N THR A 109 -9.21 3.77 -6.30
CA THR A 109 -9.44 2.58 -7.13
C THR A 109 -10.76 2.71 -7.88
N LYS A 110 -11.82 3.18 -7.22
CA LYS A 110 -13.11 3.47 -7.85
C LYS A 110 -12.95 4.54 -8.93
N ASP A 111 -12.30 5.67 -8.64
CA ASP A 111 -12.07 6.74 -9.61
C ASP A 111 -11.40 6.20 -10.87
N LEU A 112 -10.29 5.47 -10.73
CA LEU A 112 -9.53 4.91 -11.86
C LEU A 112 -10.39 3.98 -12.73
N ASN A 113 -11.30 3.23 -12.12
CA ASN A 113 -12.21 2.34 -12.84
C ASN A 113 -13.35 3.08 -13.55
N THR A 114 -13.69 4.31 -13.12
CA THR A 114 -14.76 5.12 -13.71
C THR A 114 -14.28 6.23 -14.64
N LEU A 115 -12.98 6.47 -14.75
CA LEU A 115 -12.43 7.43 -15.72
C LEU A 115 -12.88 7.06 -17.15
N PRO A 116 -13.22 8.05 -17.99
CA PRO A 116 -13.56 7.79 -19.38
C PRO A 116 -12.37 7.18 -20.13
N ASP A 117 -12.68 6.25 -21.02
CA ASP A 117 -11.70 5.72 -21.95
C ASP A 117 -11.30 6.79 -22.95
N GLN A 118 -10.08 6.68 -23.47
CA GLN A 118 -9.65 7.52 -24.58
C GLN A 118 -10.40 7.04 -25.84
N PRO A 119 -10.88 7.96 -26.70
CA PRO A 119 -11.45 7.59 -27.99
C PRO A 119 -10.46 6.84 -28.89
#